data_AF-A0A379FFA0-F1
#
_entry.id   AF-A0A379FFA0-F1
#
_cell.length_a   1.000
_cell.length_b   1.000
_cell.length_c   1.000
_cell.angle_alpha   90.00
_cell.angle_beta   90.00
_cell.angle_gamma   90.00
#
_symmetry.space_group_name_H-M   'P 1'
#
loop_
_entity.id
_entity.type
_entity.pdbx_description
1 polymer ?
#
loop_
_entity_poly.entity_id
_entity_poly.type
_entity_poly.pdbx_seq_one_letter_code
_entity_poly.pdbx_strand_id
1 'polypeptide(L)'
;MADGERKISGSAYKETKDRGFHHGTLLINADLSRLANYLNPDPKKLQAKGITSVRSRVTNLVELKPDITHEKLCQAITDSFF
;
A
#
# COMPACT_ATOMS: atom_id res chain seq x y z
N MET A 1 -22.41 11.04 -4.72
CA MET A 1 -22.46 9.66 -4.19
C MET A 1 -21.14 9.42 -3.50
N ALA A 2 -21.13 9.40 -2.16
CA ALA A 2 -19.91 9.57 -1.37
C ALA A 2 -19.19 8.23 -1.20
N ASP A 3 -18.34 7.88 -2.17
CA ASP A 3 -17.33 6.86 -1.95
C ASP A 3 -16.33 7.45 -0.96
N GLY A 4 -16.45 7.08 0.33
CA GLY A 4 -15.62 7.65 1.39
C GLY A 4 -14.12 7.40 1.18
N GLU A 5 -13.27 7.84 2.11
CA GLU A 5 -11.81 7.72 1.95
C GLU A 5 -11.35 6.29 1.66
N ARG A 6 -10.44 6.16 0.68
CA ARG A 6 -9.81 4.91 0.25
C ARG A 6 -8.30 5.04 0.24
N LYS A 7 -7.63 4.10 0.91
CA LYS A 7 -6.18 4.06 1.04
C LYS A 7 -5.53 3.61 -0.27
N ILE A 8 -4.55 4.37 -0.75
CA ILE A 8 -3.76 4.07 -1.96
C ILE A 8 -2.34 3.59 -1.66
N SER A 9 -1.89 3.74 -0.41
CA SER A 9 -0.51 3.50 0.00
C SER A 9 -0.47 2.96 1.43
N GLY A 10 0.45 2.04 1.72
CA GLY A 10 0.83 1.67 3.07
C GLY A 10 2.32 1.87 3.28
N SER A 11 2.70 2.38 4.45
CA SER A 11 4.10 2.63 4.82
C SER A 11 4.52 1.86 6.06
N ALA A 12 5.82 1.63 6.17
CA ALA A 12 6.48 1.16 7.38
C ALA A 12 7.88 1.80 7.47
N TYR A 13 8.46 1.72 8.67
CA TYR A 13 9.75 2.31 8.97
C TYR A 13 10.63 1.35 9.76
N LYS A 14 11.94 1.48 9.56
CA LYS A 14 12.96 0.78 10.34
C LYS A 14 14.08 1.75 10.70
N GLU A 15 14.47 1.73 11.96
CA GLU A 15 15.57 2.55 12.48
C GLU A 15 16.66 1.65 13.11
N THR A 16 17.90 2.09 12.95
CA THR A 16 19.09 1.65 13.67
C THR A 16 19.72 2.86 14.36
N LYS A 17 20.85 2.67 15.05
CA LYS A 17 21.52 3.75 15.78
C LYS A 17 21.89 4.94 14.88
N ASP A 18 22.26 4.69 13.63
CA ASP A 18 22.85 5.67 12.71
C ASP A 18 22.06 5.83 11.41
N ARG A 19 20.98 5.06 11.19
CA ARG A 19 20.24 5.03 9.92
C ARG A 19 18.76 4.83 10.15
N GLY A 20 17.96 5.43 9.26
CA GLY A 20 16.54 5.21 9.16
C GLY A 20 16.16 4.87 7.73
N PHE A 21 15.16 4.03 7.57
CA PHE A 21 14.57 3.70 6.27
C PHE A 21 13.05 3.76 6.37
N HIS A 22 12.45 4.62 5.55
CA HIS A 22 11.02 4.67 5.33
C HIS A 22 10.72 4.06 3.97
N HIS A 23 9.80 3.10 3.94
CA HIS A 23 9.35 2.48 2.71
C HIS A 23 7.84 2.40 2.68
N GLY A 24 7.30 2.33 1.47
CA GLY A 24 5.87 2.19 1.28
C GLY A 24 5.53 1.62 -0.08
N THR A 25 4.23 1.44 -0.27
CA THR A 25 3.63 0.96 -1.50
C THR A 25 2.76 2.04 -2.12
N LEU A 26 2.53 1.96 -3.42
CA LEU A 26 1.47 2.71 -4.10
C LEU A 26 0.69 1.73 -4.96
N LEU A 27 -0.62 1.65 -4.76
CA LEU A 27 -1.52 0.79 -5.51
C LEU A 27 -1.79 1.42 -6.88
N ILE A 28 -0.97 1.10 -7.87
CA ILE A 28 -1.12 1.66 -9.22
C ILE A 28 -2.33 1.02 -9.92
N ASN A 29 -2.26 -0.28 -10.17
CA ASN A 29 -3.30 -1.08 -10.83
C ASN A 29 -3.22 -2.54 -10.34
N ALA A 30 -3.29 -2.75 -9.02
CA ALA A 30 -3.24 -4.08 -8.42
C ALA A 30 -4.59 -4.80 -8.53
N ASP A 31 -4.57 -6.12 -8.62
CA ASP A 31 -5.79 -6.92 -8.49
C ASP A 31 -6.26 -6.93 -7.02
N LEU A 32 -7.20 -6.05 -6.71
CA LEU A 32 -7.72 -5.87 -5.35
C LEU A 32 -8.53 -7.08 -4.86
N SER A 33 -9.07 -7.89 -5.78
CA SER A 33 -9.78 -9.13 -5.42
C SER A 33 -8.80 -10.17 -4.86
N ARG A 34 -7.66 -10.36 -5.54
CA ARG A 34 -6.59 -11.25 -5.08
C ARG A 34 -5.94 -10.74 -3.80
N LEU A 35 -5.74 -9.42 -3.70
CA LEU A 35 -5.25 -8.79 -2.48
C LEU A 35 -6.15 -9.12 -1.28
N ALA A 36 -7.46 -8.91 -1.41
CA ALA A 36 -8.42 -9.21 -0.35
C ALA A 36 -8.43 -10.69 0.02
N ASN A 37 -8.36 -11.58 -0.98
CA ASN A 37 -8.34 -13.03 -0.78
C ASN A 37 -7.11 -13.49 0.01
N TYR A 38 -5.91 -13.00 -0.33
CA TYR A 38 -4.68 -13.44 0.34
C TYR A 38 -4.47 -12.80 1.71
N LEU A 39 -5.03 -11.62 1.96
CA LEU A 39 -4.94 -10.94 3.25
C LEU A 39 -6.03 -11.35 4.26
N ASN A 40 -6.86 -12.34 3.92
CA ASN A 40 -7.86 -12.90 4.82
C ASN A 40 -7.53 -14.36 5.21
N PRO A 41 -6.47 -14.58 6.03
CA PRO A 41 -6.09 -15.92 6.45
C PRO A 41 -7.13 -16.54 7.38
N ASP A 42 -7.19 -17.88 7.39
CA ASP A 42 -8.01 -18.64 8.34
C ASP A 42 -7.61 -18.28 9.79
N PRO A 43 -8.56 -17.92 10.68
CA PRO A 43 -8.29 -17.62 12.07
C PRO A 43 -7.44 -18.66 12.80
N LYS A 44 -7.52 -19.94 12.41
CA LYS A 44 -6.70 -21.02 13.00
C LYS A 44 -5.21 -20.86 12.73
N LYS A 45 -4.82 -20.15 11.67
CA LYS A 45 -3.42 -19.84 11.33
C LYS A 45 -2.87 -18.62 12.09
N LEU A 46 -3.72 -17.88 12.82
CA LEU A 46 -3.36 -16.62 13.48
C LEU A 46 -2.98 -16.78 14.97
N GLN A 47 -2.68 -18.01 15.44
CA GLN A 47 -2.10 -18.20 16.77
C GLN A 47 -0.62 -17.74 16.80
N ALA A 48 -0.39 -16.43 16.81
CA ALA A 48 0.95 -15.85 16.95
C ALA A 48 0.92 -14.55 17.76
N LYS A 49 1.97 -14.30 18.55
CA LYS A 49 2.15 -13.08 19.38
C LYS A 49 2.56 -11.83 18.56
N GLY A 50 2.21 -11.76 17.28
CA GLY A 50 2.62 -10.69 16.37
C GLY A 50 1.67 -9.48 16.39
N ILE A 51 2.12 -8.36 15.81
CA ILE A 51 1.28 -7.18 15.60
C ILE A 51 0.22 -7.51 14.54
N THR A 52 -1.05 -7.24 14.86
CA THR A 52 -2.16 -7.45 13.95
C THR A 52 -2.20 -6.38 12.86
N SER A 53 -2.57 -6.77 11.64
CA SER A 53 -2.72 -5.81 10.53
C SER A 53 -3.97 -4.95 10.72
N VAL A 54 -3.85 -3.63 10.49
CA VAL A 54 -5.00 -2.72 10.43
C VAL A 54 -5.63 -2.80 9.04
N ARG A 55 -6.90 -3.19 8.97
CA ARG A 55 -7.65 -3.29 7.71
C ARG A 55 -8.16 -1.90 7.30
N SER A 56 -8.05 -1.57 6.02
CA SER A 56 -8.57 -0.32 5.44
C SER A 56 -9.20 -0.62 4.08
N ARG A 57 -10.22 0.15 3.68
CA ARG A 57 -10.69 0.15 2.29
C ARG A 57 -9.61 0.75 1.41
N VAL A 58 -9.32 0.12 0.28
CA VAL A 58 -8.26 0.53 -0.65
C VAL A 58 -8.81 0.83 -2.03
N THR A 59 -8.04 1.57 -2.82
CA THR A 59 -8.33 1.80 -4.26
C THR A 59 -7.04 1.90 -5.05
N ASN A 60 -7.12 1.68 -6.36
CA ASN A 60 -6.01 1.85 -7.28
C ASN A 60 -5.94 3.30 -7.77
N LEU A 61 -4.74 3.78 -8.06
CA LEU A 61 -4.51 5.10 -8.64
C LEU A 61 -5.08 5.23 -10.05
N VAL A 62 -5.15 4.14 -10.83
CA VAL A 62 -5.79 4.16 -12.17
C VAL A 62 -7.26 4.57 -12.13
N GLU A 63 -7.96 4.38 -11.01
CA GLU A 63 -9.35 4.83 -10.84
C GLU A 63 -9.45 6.37 -10.78
N LEU A 64 -8.37 7.05 -10.40
CA LEU A 64 -8.29 8.51 -10.29
C LEU A 64 -7.59 9.13 -11.51
N LYS A 65 -6.58 8.43 -12.04
CA LYS A 65 -5.76 8.85 -13.18
C LYS A 65 -5.50 7.64 -14.10
N PRO A 66 -6.35 7.37 -15.10
CA PRO A 66 -6.28 6.15 -15.91
C PRO A 66 -4.98 5.94 -16.69
N ASP A 67 -4.24 7.01 -17.00
CA ASP A 67 -2.99 6.96 -17.75
C ASP A 67 -1.73 6.77 -16.86
N ILE A 68 -1.90 6.57 -15.55
CA ILE A 68 -0.78 6.40 -14.62
C ILE A 68 -0.08 5.05 -14.85
N THR A 69 1.25 5.07 -14.87
CA THR A 69 2.09 3.88 -15.01
C THR A 69 3.16 3.85 -13.92
N HIS A 70 3.83 2.71 -13.77
CA HIS A 70 4.95 2.57 -12.85
C HIS A 70 6.07 3.56 -13.17
N GLU A 71 6.40 3.71 -14.45
CA GLU A 71 7.49 4.57 -14.93
C GLU A 71 7.19 6.05 -14.68
N LYS A 72 5.96 6.51 -14.99
CA LYS A 72 5.52 7.88 -14.70
C LYS A 72 5.60 8.18 -13.21
N LEU A 73 5.24 7.21 -12.37
CA LEU A 73 5.27 7.38 -10.92
C LEU A 73 6.70 7.41 -10.38
N CYS A 74 7.58 6.52 -10.86
CA CYS A 74 9.00 6.54 -10.52
C CYS A 74 9.66 7.86 -10.92
N GLN A 75 9.36 8.37 -12.14
CA GLN A 75 9.87 9.65 -12.59
C GLN A 75 9.39 10.79 -11.67
N ALA A 76 8.09 10.89 -11.40
CA ALA A 76 7.53 11.93 -10.54
C ALA A 76 8.09 11.91 -9.10
N ILE A 77 8.29 10.73 -8.53
CA ILE A 77 8.92 10.58 -7.20
C ILE A 77 10.39 11.01 -7.26
N THR A 78 11.11 10.64 -8.31
CA THR A 78 12.52 11.02 -8.51
C THR A 78 12.66 12.53 -8.65
N ASP A 79 11.83 13.15 -9.49
CA ASP A 79 11.79 14.60 -9.70
C ASP A 79 11.38 15.37 -8.45
N SER A 80 10.60 14.77 -7.56
CA SER A 80 10.20 15.41 -6.29
C SER A 80 11.25 15.23 -5.19
N PHE A 81 12.15 14.25 -5.34
CA PHE A 81 13.21 13.98 -4.39
C PHE A 81 14.44 14.87 -4.63
N PHE A 82 14.75 15.15 -5.90
CA PHE A 82 15.83 16.05 -6.32
C PHE A 82 15.38 17.50 -6.39
#